data_AF-A0A821Q9M6-F1
#
_entry.id   AF-A0A821Q9M6-F1
#
_cell.length_a   1.000
_cell.length_b   1.000
_cell.length_c   1.000
_cell.angle_alpha   90.00
_cell.angle_beta   90.00
_cell.angle_gamma   90.00
#
_symmetry.space_group_name_H-M   'P 1'
#
loop_
_entity.id
_entity.type
_entity.pdbx_description
1 polymer ?
#
loop_
_entity_poly.entity_id
_entity_poly.type
_entity_poly.pdbx_seq_one_letter_code
_entity_poly.pdbx_strand_id
1 'polypeptide(L)' 'DATSEEIENLLKELSVMKMVGKHTNIISLLGCCTKG' A
#
# COMPACT_ATOMS: atom_id res chain seq x y z
N ASP A 1 -13.85 4.31 13.40
CA ASP A 1 -12.38 4.27 13.48
C ASP A 1 -11.87 3.03 12.78
N ALA A 2 -10.82 3.16 11.97
CA ALA A 2 -10.11 1.97 11.49
C ALA A 2 -9.32 1.38 12.67
N THR A 3 -9.44 0.08 12.89
CA THR A 3 -8.68 -0.64 13.90
C THR A 3 -7.19 -0.65 13.53
N SER A 4 -6.32 -0.75 14.54
CA SER A 4 -4.87 -0.82 14.32
C SER A 4 -4.47 -1.98 13.39
N GLU A 5 -5.22 -3.07 13.41
CA GLU A 5 -5.03 -4.23 12.55
C GLU A 5 -5.34 -3.93 11.08
N GLU A 6 -6.41 -3.18 10.79
CA GLU A 6 -6.74 -2.75 9.42
C GLU A 6 -5.66 -1.83 8.84
N ILE A 7 -5.11 -0.94 9.68
CA ILE A 7 -3.98 -0.08 9.30
C ILE A 7 -2.72 -0.91 9.04
N GLU A 8 -2.43 -1.90 9.89
CA GLU A 8 -1.27 -2.77 9.71
C GLU A 8 -1.37 -3.60 8.41
N ASN A 9 -2.55 -4.13 8.11
CA ASN A 9 -2.80 -4.88 6.88
C ASN A 9 -2.62 -3.99 5.65
N LEU A 10 -3.13 -2.75 5.67
CA LEU A 10 -2.92 -1.77 4.62
C LEU A 10 -1.42 -1.48 4.39
N LEU A 11 -0.65 -1.31 5.47
CA LEU A 11 0.80 -1.06 5.38
C LEU A 11 1.56 -2.25 4.78
N LYS A 12 1.14 -3.48 5.07
CA LYS A 12 1.70 -4.69 4.44
C LYS A 12 1.44 -4.70 2.94
N GLU A 13 0.21 -4.41 2.51
CA GLU A 13 -0.15 -4.35 1.09
C GLU A 13 0.64 -3.27 0.33
N LEU A 14 0.75 -2.07 0.91
CA LEU A 14 1.54 -0.97 0.33
C LEU A 14 3.02 -1.34 0.17
N SER A 15 3.56 -2.11 1.11
CA SER A 15 4.95 -2.60 1.05
C SER A 15 5.16 -3.56 -0.12
N VAL A 16 4.18 -4.44 -0.39
CA VAL A 16 4.22 -5.34 -1.56
C VAL A 16 4.16 -4.53 -2.84
N MET A 17 3.22 -3.58 -2.97
CA MET A 17 3.10 -2.76 -4.17
C MET A 17 4.38 -1.94 -4.46
N LYS A 18 5.05 -1.46 -3.41
CA LYS A 18 6.32 -0.74 -3.53
C LYS A 18 7.47 -1.64 -4.01
N MET A 19 7.48 -2.91 -3.58
CA MET A 19 8.50 -3.89 -3.97
C MET A 19 8.32 -4.36 -5.43
N VAL A 20 7.07 -4.52 -5.89
CA VAL A 20 6.75 -4.94 -7.27
C VAL A 20 7.26 -3.93 -8.31
N GLY A 21 7.24 -2.63 -7.97
CA GLY A 21 7.74 -1.58 -8.87
C GLY A 21 6.81 -1.27 -10.05
N LYS A 22 7.37 -0.85 -11.18
CA LYS A 22 6.60 -0.52 -12.40
C LYS A 22 6.66 -1.68 -13.40
N HIS A 23 5.49 -2.17 -13.80
CA HIS A 23 5.34 -3.15 -14.85
C HIS A 23 4.13 -2.80 -15.73
N THR A 24 4.25 -2.99 -17.05
CA THR A 24 3.23 -2.55 -18.02
C THR A 24 1.84 -3.12 -17.76
N ASN A 25 1.77 -4.34 -17.23
CA ASN A 25 0.52 -5.07 -17.00
C ASN A 25 0.10 -5.12 -15.52
N ILE A 26 0.70 -4.30 -14.65
CA ILE A 26 0.38 -4.25 -13.21
C ILE A 26 0.10 -2.80 -12.83
N ILE A 27 -1.01 -2.58 -12.11
CA ILE A 27 -1.32 -1.26 -11.57
C ILE A 27 -0.24 -0.89 -10.55
N SER A 28 0.46 0.21 -10.82
CA SER A 28 1.56 0.69 -9.98
C SER A 28 1.04 1.65 -8.90
N LEU A 29 1.64 1.59 -7.72
CA LEU A 29 1.36 2.52 -6.63
C LEU A 29 1.88 3.91 -7.00
N LEU A 30 0.98 4.90 -7.04
CA LEU A 30 1.33 6.31 -7.28
C LEU A 30 1.76 7.01 -5.99
N GLY A 31 1.06 6.73 -4.89
CA GLY A 31 1.29 7.32 -3.58
C GLY A 31 0.17 6.95 -2.61
N CYS A 32 0.40 7.19 -1.32
CA CYS A 32 -0.57 6.94 -0.26
C CYS A 32 -0.34 7.94 0.89
N CYS A 33 -1.42 8.38 1.51
CA CYS A 33 -1.40 9.20 2.73
C CYS A 33 -1.64 8.29 3.94
N THR A 34 -0.58 7.92 4.66
CA THR A 34 -0.65 6.99 5.81
C THR A 34 -0.62 7.70 7.16
N LYS A 35 -0.52 9.03 7.17
CA LYS A 35 -0.53 9.86 8.38
C LYS A 35 -1.66 10.87 8.26
N GLY A 36 -2.63 10.75 9.16
CA GLY A 36 -3.83 11.59 9.29
C GLY A 36 -4.48 11.30 10.62
#